data_AF-A0A6P8X4N4-F1
#
_entry.id   AF-A0A6P8X4N4-F1
#
_cell.length_a   1.000
_cell.length_b   1.000
_cell.length_c   1.000
_cell.angle_alpha   90.00
_cell.angle_beta   90.00
_cell.angle_gamma   90.00
#
_symmetry.space_group_name_H-M   'P 1'
#
loop_
_entity.id
_entity.type
_entity.pdbx_description
1 polymer ?
#
loop_
_entity_poly.entity_id
_entity_poly.type
_entity_poly.pdbx_seq_one_letter_code
_entity_poly.pdbx_strand_id
1 'polypeptide(L)'
;MSEAGIAVAVDALAAEKQRKFRIQAAAFMGLVGGISALFGFSRTLATAKKSDSKVLQQQGTRQGLILMDEGSTLALRALGWGTLYAVLGTGAFCYGVWKLSGAKDFEEFRLKMGNALPRITKDEPPKSRTDFDGLTDLMKYLAAWAKE
;
A
#
# COMPACT_ATOMS: atom_id res chain seq x y z
N MET A 1 7.86 -46.77 8.26
CA MET A 1 7.09 -45.60 7.80
C MET A 1 7.14 -44.54 8.90
N SER A 2 7.92 -43.46 8.82
CA SER A 2 7.71 -42.39 9.81
C SER A 2 8.15 -40.98 9.41
N GLU A 3 9.44 -40.62 9.24
CA GLU A 3 9.76 -39.18 9.17
C GLU A 3 9.53 -38.50 7.81
N ALA A 4 9.87 -39.18 6.70
CA ALA A 4 9.76 -38.57 5.37
C ALA A 4 8.31 -38.27 4.96
N GLY A 5 7.35 -39.08 5.40
CA GLY A 5 5.92 -38.85 5.12
C GLY A 5 5.34 -37.67 5.91
N ILE A 6 5.84 -37.45 7.13
CA ILE A 6 5.43 -36.32 7.98
C ILE A 6 6.04 -35.02 7.46
N ALA A 7 7.32 -35.02 7.07
CA ALA A 7 7.97 -33.86 6.46
C ALA A 7 7.25 -33.39 5.19
N VAL A 8 6.92 -34.32 4.28
CA VAL A 8 6.17 -34.01 3.05
C VAL A 8 4.76 -33.50 3.34
N ALA A 9 4.09 -34.05 4.36
CA ALA A 9 2.77 -33.57 4.77
C ALA A 9 2.82 -32.16 5.39
N VAL A 10 3.85 -31.86 6.19
CA VAL A 10 4.08 -30.53 6.80
C VAL A 10 4.41 -29.50 5.73
N ASP A 11 5.25 -29.84 4.76
CA ASP A 11 5.59 -28.96 3.62
C ASP A 11 4.37 -28.68 2.73
N ALA A 12 3.52 -29.68 2.48
CA ALA A 12 2.28 -29.51 1.74
C ALA A 12 1.30 -28.57 2.48
N LEU A 13 1.17 -28.71 3.79
CA LEU A 13 0.31 -27.87 4.62
C LEU A 13 0.83 -26.43 4.72
N ALA A 14 2.15 -26.26 4.80
CA ALA A 14 2.82 -24.96 4.75
C ALA A 14 2.61 -24.27 3.39
N ALA A 15 2.74 -25.00 2.28
CA ALA A 15 2.47 -24.49 0.94
C ALA A 15 1.01 -24.04 0.76
N GLU A 16 0.05 -24.77 1.32
CA GLU A 16 -1.37 -24.40 1.26
C GLU A 16 -1.66 -23.14 2.08
N LYS A 17 -1.09 -23.01 3.29
CA LYS A 17 -1.19 -21.80 4.12
C LYS A 17 -0.57 -20.58 3.43
N GLN A 18 0.60 -20.73 2.81
CA GLN A 18 1.26 -19.67 2.05
C GLN A 18 0.41 -19.20 0.85
N ARG A 19 -0.23 -20.14 0.14
CA ARG A 19 -1.12 -19.81 -0.98
C ARG A 19 -2.36 -19.03 -0.50
N LYS A 20 -2.99 -19.46 0.59
CA LYS A 20 -4.12 -18.73 1.20
C LYS A 20 -3.71 -17.33 1.67
N PHE A 21 -2.55 -17.21 2.33
CA PHE A 21 -2.00 -15.93 2.76
C PHE A 21 -1.75 -15.00 1.58
N ARG A 22 -1.15 -15.48 0.48
CA ARG A 22 -0.91 -14.66 -0.73
C ARG A 22 -2.20 -14.15 -1.36
N ILE A 23 -3.25 -14.97 -1.40
CA ILE A 23 -4.56 -14.57 -1.94
C ILE A 23 -5.20 -13.50 -1.04
N GLN A 24 -5.18 -13.72 0.28
CA GLN A 24 -5.72 -12.75 1.24
C GLN A 24 -4.94 -11.42 1.21
N ALA A 25 -3.61 -11.50 1.16
CA ALA A 25 -2.74 -10.33 1.06
C ALA A 25 -2.95 -9.58 -0.25
N ALA A 26 -3.10 -10.28 -1.38
CA ALA A 26 -3.41 -9.67 -2.67
C ALA A 26 -4.77 -8.96 -2.66
N ALA A 27 -5.80 -9.59 -2.07
CA ALA A 27 -7.11 -8.98 -1.92
C ALA A 27 -7.05 -7.70 -1.06
N PHE A 28 -6.35 -7.76 0.08
CA PHE A 28 -6.19 -6.61 0.97
C PHE A 28 -5.41 -5.46 0.31
N MET A 29 -4.28 -5.77 -0.32
CA MET A 29 -3.45 -4.78 -1.05
C MET A 29 -4.22 -4.16 -2.21
N GLY A 30 -5.00 -4.98 -2.95
CA GLY A 30 -5.86 -4.49 -4.03
C GLY A 30 -6.94 -3.54 -3.53
N LEU A 31 -7.56 -3.85 -2.39
CA LEU A 31 -8.61 -3.01 -1.78
C LEU A 31 -8.04 -1.68 -1.29
N VAL A 32 -6.99 -1.71 -0.47
CA VAL A 32 -6.33 -0.49 0.05
C VAL A 32 -5.76 0.35 -1.09
N GLY A 33 -5.11 -0.29 -2.06
CA GLY A 33 -4.62 0.36 -3.28
C GLY A 33 -5.74 1.03 -4.07
N GLY A 34 -6.85 0.32 -4.27
CA GLY A 34 -8.05 0.84 -4.94
C GLY A 34 -8.65 2.05 -4.24
N ILE A 35 -8.84 1.99 -2.92
CA ILE A 35 -9.37 3.13 -2.14
C ILE A 35 -8.41 4.33 -2.24
N SER A 36 -7.10 4.10 -2.16
CA SER A 36 -6.10 5.17 -2.25
C SER A 36 -6.11 5.85 -3.63
N ALA A 37 -6.26 5.08 -4.70
CA ALA A 37 -6.35 5.59 -6.06
C ALA A 37 -7.61 6.42 -6.26
N LEU A 38 -8.77 5.92 -5.77
CA LEU A 38 -10.03 6.65 -5.83
C LEU A 38 -9.96 7.97 -5.05
N PHE A 39 -9.41 7.95 -3.83
CA PHE A 39 -9.29 9.14 -3.01
C PHE A 39 -8.33 10.16 -3.62
N GLY A 40 -7.16 9.71 -4.07
CA GLY A 40 -6.17 10.54 -4.76
C GLY A 40 -6.76 11.18 -6.02
N PHE A 41 -7.34 10.38 -6.91
CA PHE A 41 -7.95 10.86 -8.14
C PHE A 41 -9.12 11.82 -7.88
N SER A 42 -9.98 11.52 -6.89
CA SER A 42 -11.09 12.39 -6.50
C SER A 42 -10.60 13.76 -6.03
N ARG A 43 -9.52 13.79 -5.25
CA ARG A 43 -8.90 15.04 -4.79
C ARG A 43 -8.34 15.85 -5.96
N THR A 44 -7.65 15.19 -6.90
CA THR A 44 -7.12 15.86 -8.10
C THR A 44 -8.24 16.42 -8.98
N LEU A 45 -9.34 15.67 -9.13
CA LEU A 45 -10.51 16.11 -9.88
C LEU A 45 -11.21 17.29 -9.20
N ALA A 46 -11.31 17.29 -7.86
CA ALA A 46 -11.85 18.42 -7.11
C ALA A 46 -10.98 19.69 -7.23
N THR A 47 -9.65 19.54 -7.26
CA THR A 47 -8.74 20.67 -7.49
C THR A 47 -8.84 21.19 -8.92
N ALA A 48 -8.87 20.30 -9.91
CA ALA A 48 -9.01 20.67 -11.32
C ALA A 48 -10.33 21.43 -11.56
N LYS A 49 -11.44 20.95 -10.99
CA LYS A 49 -12.75 21.62 -11.06
C LYS A 49 -12.74 23.05 -10.50
N LYS A 50 -11.92 23.34 -9.48
CA LYS A 50 -11.83 24.71 -8.92
C LYS A 50 -11.05 25.64 -9.87
N SER A 51 -9.98 25.15 -10.47
CA SER A 51 -9.19 25.90 -11.47
C SER A 51 -9.94 26.14 -12.79
N ASP A 52 -10.78 25.20 -13.23
CA ASP A 52 -11.48 25.28 -14.53
C ASP A 52 -12.82 26.05 -14.51
N SER A 53 -13.16 26.71 -13.40
CA SER A 53 -14.44 27.42 -13.22
C SER A 53 -14.80 28.40 -14.35
N LYS A 54 -13.81 29.02 -15.01
CA LYS A 54 -14.00 29.88 -16.20
C LYS A 54 -14.22 29.11 -17.50
N VAL A 55 -13.54 27.98 -17.69
CA VAL A 55 -13.61 27.13 -18.89
C VAL A 55 -14.95 26.39 -18.95
N LEU A 56 -15.44 25.91 -17.80
CA LEU A 56 -16.75 25.27 -17.67
C LEU A 56 -17.93 26.25 -17.87
N GLN A 57 -17.73 27.56 -17.67
CA GLN A 57 -18.74 28.59 -17.98
C GLN A 57 -18.84 28.85 -19.50
N GLN A 58 -17.74 28.73 -20.25
CA GLN A 58 -17.74 28.85 -21.72
C GLN A 58 -18.22 27.59 -22.44
N GLN A 59 -18.34 26.48 -21.71
CA GLN A 59 -18.81 25.16 -22.18
C GLN A 59 -20.24 25.18 -22.75
N GLY A 60 -21.06 26.21 -22.44
CA GLY A 60 -22.39 26.39 -23.02
C GLY A 60 -22.41 26.94 -24.46
N THR A 61 -21.26 27.34 -25.01
CA THR A 61 -21.14 27.86 -26.39
C THR A 61 -20.71 26.75 -27.36
N ARG A 62 -21.18 26.80 -28.61
CA ARG A 62 -20.81 25.79 -29.64
C ARG A 62 -19.30 25.70 -29.87
N GLN A 63 -18.58 26.82 -29.81
CA GLN A 63 -17.11 26.82 -29.85
C GLN A 63 -16.50 26.09 -28.66
N GLY A 64 -17.03 26.27 -27.44
CA GLY A 64 -16.52 25.62 -26.23
C GLY A 64 -16.72 24.10 -26.23
N LEU A 65 -17.81 23.61 -26.82
CA LEU A 65 -18.05 22.17 -26.98
C LEU A 65 -17.07 21.52 -27.96
N ILE A 66 -16.79 22.17 -29.10
CA ILE A 66 -15.83 21.66 -30.09
C ILE A 66 -14.41 21.68 -29.51
N LEU A 67 -14.03 22.75 -28.79
CA LEU A 67 -12.73 22.85 -28.12
C LEU A 67 -12.54 21.80 -27.04
N MET A 68 -13.61 21.42 -26.31
CA MET A 68 -13.55 20.37 -25.31
C MET A 68 -13.39 18.98 -25.93
N ASP A 69 -14.01 18.72 -27.08
CA ASP A 69 -13.90 17.42 -27.75
C ASP A 69 -12.46 17.21 -28.26
N GLU A 70 -11.86 18.25 -28.87
CA GLU A 70 -10.45 18.25 -29.27
C GLU A 70 -9.49 18.23 -28.06
N GLY A 71 -9.79 19.00 -27.01
CA GLY A 71 -9.00 19.07 -25.78
C GLY A 71 -9.01 17.77 -24.97
N SER A 72 -10.13 17.05 -24.95
CA SER A 72 -10.27 15.78 -24.23
C SER A 72 -9.44 14.67 -24.86
N THR A 73 -9.39 14.59 -26.19
CA THR A 73 -8.51 13.67 -26.92
C THR A 73 -7.03 13.92 -26.60
N LEU A 74 -6.63 15.19 -26.55
CA LEU A 74 -5.25 15.55 -26.24
C LEU A 74 -4.92 15.25 -24.77
N ALA A 75 -5.85 15.52 -23.85
CA ALA A 75 -5.71 15.22 -22.43
C ALA A 75 -5.62 13.71 -22.15
N LEU A 76 -6.42 12.88 -22.83
CA LEU A 76 -6.36 11.42 -22.70
C LEU A 76 -5.00 10.86 -23.15
N ARG A 77 -4.42 11.40 -24.22
CA ARG A 77 -3.06 11.04 -24.65
C ARG A 77 -2.00 11.48 -23.63
N ALA A 78 -2.07 12.72 -23.15
CA ALA A 78 -1.15 13.22 -22.14
C ALA A 78 -1.23 12.41 -20.83
N LEU A 79 -2.44 12.06 -20.40
CA LEU A 79 -2.68 11.21 -19.23
C LEU A 79 -2.16 9.78 -19.46
N GLY A 80 -2.33 9.23 -20.66
CA GLY A 80 -1.80 7.92 -21.03
C GLY A 80 -0.27 7.87 -20.93
N TRP A 81 0.43 8.83 -21.54
CA TRP A 81 1.90 8.90 -21.46
C TRP A 81 2.39 9.23 -20.05
N GLY A 82 1.67 10.07 -19.33
CA GLY A 82 1.96 10.42 -17.94
C GLY A 82 1.85 9.23 -16.98
N THR A 83 0.82 8.41 -17.10
CA THR A 83 0.67 7.18 -16.29
C THR A 83 1.75 6.16 -16.61
N LEU A 84 2.12 6.02 -17.90
CA LEU A 84 3.23 5.17 -18.33
C LEU A 84 4.56 5.61 -17.70
N TYR A 85 4.86 6.92 -17.73
CA TYR A 85 6.06 7.46 -17.10
C TYR A 85 6.01 7.36 -15.57
N ALA A 86 4.84 7.54 -14.94
CA ALA A 86 4.69 7.40 -13.50
C ALA A 86 4.97 5.95 -13.04
N VAL A 87 4.45 4.95 -13.76
CA VAL A 87 4.67 3.53 -13.44
C VAL A 87 6.13 3.16 -13.69
N LEU A 88 6.70 3.54 -14.84
CA LEU A 88 8.10 3.26 -15.17
C LEU A 88 9.07 3.99 -14.23
N GLY A 89 8.83 5.26 -13.93
CA GLY A 89 9.66 6.07 -13.04
C GLY A 89 9.63 5.57 -11.60
N THR A 90 8.45 5.27 -11.06
CA THR A 90 8.32 4.72 -9.70
C THR A 90 8.92 3.32 -9.61
N GLY A 91 8.73 2.50 -10.65
CA GLY A 91 9.34 1.18 -10.76
C GLY A 91 10.88 1.25 -10.82
N ALA A 92 11.43 2.12 -11.66
CA ALA A 92 12.87 2.33 -11.78
C ALA A 92 13.47 2.92 -10.50
N PHE A 93 12.77 3.84 -9.83
CA PHE A 93 13.19 4.38 -8.54
C PHE A 93 13.25 3.30 -7.46
N CYS A 94 12.18 2.50 -7.34
CA CYS A 94 12.13 1.39 -6.38
C CYS A 94 13.20 0.33 -6.68
N TYR A 95 13.44 0.04 -7.97
CA TYR A 95 14.55 -0.81 -8.40
C TYR A 95 15.92 -0.21 -8.06
N GLY A 96 16.07 1.11 -8.19
CA GLY A 96 17.27 1.84 -7.77
C GLY A 96 17.54 1.69 -6.28
N VAL A 97 16.52 1.84 -5.43
CA VAL A 97 16.63 1.61 -3.99
C VAL A 97 17.01 0.17 -3.68
N TRP A 98 16.45 -0.80 -4.39
CA TRP A 98 16.83 -2.21 -4.23
C TRP A 98 18.29 -2.45 -4.63
N LYS A 99 18.75 -1.86 -5.75
CA LYS A 99 20.15 -1.96 -6.19
C LYS A 99 21.13 -1.30 -5.22
N LEU A 100 20.76 -0.16 -4.63
CA LEU A 100 21.58 0.53 -3.62
C LEU A 100 21.63 -0.24 -2.30
N SER A 101 20.58 -1.00 -1.97
CA SER A 101 20.53 -1.79 -0.74
C SER A 101 21.42 -3.05 -0.77
N GLY A 102 21.97 -3.44 -1.93
CA GLY A 102 22.93 -4.56 -2.04
C GLY A 102 22.38 -5.93 -1.62
N ALA A 103 21.07 -6.09 -1.53
CA ALA A 103 20.40 -7.34 -1.18
C ALA A 103 20.19 -8.20 -2.43
N LYS A 104 20.53 -9.50 -2.36
CA LYS A 104 20.40 -10.42 -3.51
C LYS A 104 18.98 -10.97 -3.64
N ASP A 105 18.20 -10.90 -2.57
CA ASP A 105 16.81 -11.36 -2.52
C ASP A 105 15.91 -10.37 -1.75
N PHE A 106 14.61 -10.39 -2.02
CA PHE A 106 13.60 -9.57 -1.34
C PHE A 106 13.53 -9.86 0.16
N GLU A 107 13.78 -11.11 0.55
CA GLU A 107 13.80 -11.49 1.96
C GLU A 107 15.02 -10.93 2.68
N GLU A 108 16.18 -10.94 2.02
CA GLU A 108 17.42 -10.37 2.52
C GLU A 108 17.32 -8.83 2.60
N PHE A 109 16.65 -8.20 1.64
CA PHE A 109 16.34 -6.76 1.66
C PHE A 109 15.47 -6.41 2.87
N ARG A 110 14.38 -7.15 3.08
CA ARG A 110 13.47 -6.96 4.23
C ARG A 110 14.22 -7.10 5.55
N LEU A 111 15.10 -8.10 5.67
CA LEU A 111 15.87 -8.34 6.89
C LEU A 111 16.93 -7.25 7.14
N LYS A 112 17.68 -6.83 6.11
CA LYS A 112 18.68 -5.75 6.23
C LYS A 112 18.04 -4.40 6.52
N MET A 113 16.97 -4.05 5.80
CA MET A 113 16.22 -2.82 6.05
C MET A 113 15.54 -2.85 7.42
N GLY A 114 15.04 -4.01 7.84
CA GLY A 114 14.43 -4.21 9.17
C GLY A 114 15.43 -4.13 10.33
N ASN A 115 16.70 -4.47 10.12
CA ASN A 115 17.78 -4.31 11.11
C ASN A 115 18.41 -2.92 11.10
N ALA A 116 18.34 -2.20 9.98
CA ALA A 116 18.81 -0.82 9.88
C ALA A 116 17.90 0.16 10.64
N LEU A 117 16.62 -0.20 10.81
CA LEU A 117 15.67 0.54 11.63
C LEU A 117 15.82 0.12 13.11
N PRO A 118 15.84 1.07 14.07
CA PRO A 118 15.87 0.72 15.48
C PRO A 118 14.66 -0.15 15.81
N ARG A 119 14.91 -1.36 16.31
CA ARG A 119 13.85 -2.25 16.77
C ARG A 119 13.11 -1.59 17.92
N ILE A 120 11.81 -1.40 17.75
CA ILE A 120 10.92 -1.03 18.86
C ILE A 120 10.94 -2.21 19.83
N THR A 121 11.61 -2.04 20.97
CA THR A 121 11.50 -2.94 22.12
C THR A 121 10.04 -3.03 22.49
N LYS A 122 9.49 -4.24 22.54
CA LYS A 122 8.16 -4.44 23.12
C LYS A 122 8.35 -4.31 24.63
N ASP A 123 7.91 -3.20 25.20
CA ASP A 123 7.75 -3.12 26.65
C ASP A 123 6.71 -4.18 27.04
N GLU A 124 7.15 -5.24 27.70
CA GLU A 124 6.24 -6.18 28.33
C GLU A 124 5.59 -5.45 29.52
N PRO A 125 4.28 -5.15 29.47
CA PRO A 125 3.64 -4.52 30.62
C PRO A 125 3.70 -5.50 31.81
N PRO A 126 4.02 -5.01 33.02
CA PRO A 126 4.14 -5.87 34.20
C PRO A 126 2.85 -6.67 34.41
N LYS A 127 2.98 -8.00 34.58
CA LYS A 127 1.88 -9.00 34.62
C LYS A 127 0.90 -8.84 35.80
N SER A 128 1.04 -7.80 36.61
CA SER A 128 0.12 -7.47 37.69
C SER A 128 0.46 -6.08 38.26
N ARG A 129 -0.15 -5.03 37.71
CA ARG A 129 -0.07 -3.68 38.28
C ARG A 129 -1.47 -3.04 38.28
N THR A 130 -1.82 -2.39 39.38
CA THR A 130 -3.10 -1.68 39.56
C THR A 130 -2.99 -0.17 39.33
N ASP A 131 -1.77 0.36 39.22
CA ASP A 131 -1.51 1.77 38.92
C ASP A 131 -1.22 1.92 37.42
N PHE A 132 -2.12 2.62 36.73
CA PHE A 132 -2.01 2.94 35.32
C PHE A 132 -1.73 4.43 35.15
N ASP A 133 -0.75 4.78 34.33
CA ASP A 133 -0.38 6.19 34.08
C ASP A 133 -1.39 6.90 33.15
N GLY A 134 -2.32 6.14 32.56
CA GLY A 134 -3.44 6.65 31.78
C GLY A 134 -4.24 5.56 31.06
N LEU A 135 -5.32 5.96 30.37
CA LEU A 135 -6.21 5.04 29.64
C LEU A 135 -5.47 4.24 28.55
N THR A 136 -4.47 4.83 27.91
CA THR A 136 -3.62 4.16 26.91
C THR A 136 -2.79 3.03 27.53
N ASP A 137 -2.35 3.19 28.78
CA ASP A 137 -1.57 2.18 29.50
C ASP A 137 -2.48 1.02 29.96
N LEU A 138 -3.67 1.34 30.45
CA LEU A 138 -4.71 0.36 30.76
C LEU A 138 -5.12 -0.46 29.52
N MET A 139 -5.30 0.17 28.37
CA MET A 139 -5.66 -0.53 27.12
C MET A 139 -4.52 -1.44 26.61
N LYS A 140 -3.26 -1.03 26.80
CA LYS A 140 -2.09 -1.88 26.50
C LYS A 140 -2.04 -3.11 27.41
N TYR A 141 -2.32 -2.94 28.69
CA TYR A 141 -2.39 -4.04 29.66
C TYR A 141 -3.51 -5.04 29.32
N LEU A 142 -4.73 -4.54 29.05
CA LEU A 142 -5.87 -5.38 28.64
C LEU A 142 -5.62 -6.12 27.33
N ALA A 143 -4.99 -5.47 26.35
CA ALA A 143 -4.64 -6.10 25.07
C ALA A 143 -3.57 -7.19 25.23
N ALA A 144 -2.67 -7.05 26.21
CA ALA A 144 -1.69 -8.08 26.55
C ALA A 144 -2.34 -9.26 27.29
N TRP A 145 -3.26 -8.97 28.21
CA TRP A 145 -3.98 -9.99 28.99
C TRP A 145 -4.97 -10.81 28.14
N ALA A 146 -5.71 -10.18 27.22
CA ALA A 146 -6.66 -10.87 26.33
C ALA A 146 -6.03 -11.82 25.30
N LYS A 147 -4.70 -11.90 25.26
CA LYS A 147 -3.94 -12.75 24.34
C LYS A 147 -3.45 -14.06 24.98
N GLU A 148 -3.54 -14.20 26.31
CA GLU A 148 -3.42 -15.49 27.02
C GLU A 148 -4.76 -16.23 27.04
#